data_AF-A0A8T5B8C6-F1
#
_entry.id   AF-A0A8T5B8C6-F1
#
_cell.length_a   1.000
_cell.length_b   1.000
_cell.length_c   1.000
_cell.angle_alpha   90.00
_cell.angle_beta   90.00
_cell.angle_gamma   90.00
#
_symmetry.space_group_name_H-M   'P 1'
#
loop_
_entity.id
_entity.type
_entity.pdbx_description
1 polymer ?
#
loop_
_entity_poly.entity_id
_entity_poly.type
_entity_poly.pdbx_seq_one_letter_code
_entity_poly.pdbx_strand_id
1 'polypeptide(L)' 'MGSAALMRVVVVRVPESLSERDVKLAVAVEAFKRGVVSVGRAAEMAEVPIQELLVELRRRGIPAYPYSDEEALEELRLG' A
#
# COMPACT_ATOMS: atom_id res chain seq x y z
N MET A 1 1.57 -19.03 -5.43
CA MET A 1 0.85 -18.12 -6.34
C MET A 1 -0.40 -17.67 -5.61
N GLY A 2 -0.39 -16.48 -5.03
CA GLY A 2 -1.52 -15.95 -4.26
C GLY A 2 -2.72 -15.70 -5.19
N SER A 3 -3.90 -16.15 -4.77
CA SER A 3 -5.16 -15.87 -5.45
C SER A 3 -5.23 -14.39 -5.81
N ALA A 4 -5.40 -14.05 -7.08
CA ALA A 4 -5.64 -12.68 -7.50
C ALA A 4 -6.90 -12.21 -6.80
N ALA A 5 -6.75 -11.36 -5.77
CA ALA A 5 -7.89 -10.81 -5.06
C ALA A 5 -8.82 -10.17 -6.08
N LEU A 6 -10.04 -10.71 -6.19
CA LEU A 6 -11.07 -10.23 -7.10
C LEU A 6 -11.30 -8.75 -6.79
N MET A 7 -10.99 -7.89 -7.77
CA MET A 7 -11.26 -6.46 -7.66
C MET A 7 -12.70 -6.19 -8.05
N ARG A 8 -13.33 -5.27 -7.32
CA ARG A 8 -14.64 -4.72 -7.69
C ARG A 8 -14.55 -3.20 -7.66
N VAL A 9 -15.30 -2.54 -8.54
CA VAL A 9 -15.42 -1.09 -8.55
C VAL A 9 -16.48 -0.66 -7.54
N VAL A 10 -16.15 0.36 -6.73
CA VAL A 10 -17.10 1.01 -5.81
C VAL A 10 -17.13 2.49 -6.14
N VAL A 11 -18.33 3.04 -6.31
CA VAL A 11 -18.53 4.48 -6.55
C VAL A 11 -18.91 5.14 -5.23
N VAL A 12 -18.16 6.18 -4.84
CA VAL A 12 -18.37 6.93 -3.61
C VAL A 12 -18.51 8.42 -3.92
N ARG A 13 -19.38 9.12 -3.16
CA ARG A 13 -19.44 10.59 -3.18
C ARG A 13 -18.38 11.12 -2.23
N VAL A 14 -17.58 12.07 -2.70
CA VAL A 14 -16.52 12.74 -1.93
C VAL A 14 -16.66 14.26 -2.07
N PRO A 15 -16.14 15.06 -1.12
CA PRO A 15 -16.03 16.51 -1.30
C PRO A 15 -15.23 16.86 -2.57
N GLU A 16 -15.61 17.94 -3.27
CA GLU A 16 -14.93 18.38 -4.49
C GLU A 16 -13.44 18.70 -4.28
N SER A 17 -13.04 19.03 -3.05
CA SER A 17 -11.65 19.29 -2.69
C SER A 17 -10.77 18.04 -2.66
N LEU A 18 -11.34 16.82 -2.69
CA LEU A 18 -10.57 15.58 -2.74
C LEU A 18 -10.31 15.17 -4.18
N SER A 19 -9.04 14.96 -4.51
CA SER A 19 -8.67 14.41 -5.81
C SER A 19 -8.96 12.91 -5.88
N GLU A 20 -9.21 12.39 -7.08
CA GLU A 20 -9.37 10.96 -7.31
C GLU A 20 -8.14 10.17 -6.82
N ARG A 21 -6.94 10.74 -7.00
CA ARG A 21 -5.68 10.17 -6.52
C ARG A 21 -5.66 10.02 -4.99
N ASP A 22 -6.13 11.02 -4.25
CA ASP A 22 -6.18 10.95 -2.78
C ASP A 22 -7.15 9.86 -2.29
N VAL A 23 -8.29 9.70 -2.97
CA VAL A 23 -9.27 8.66 -2.68
C VAL A 23 -8.67 7.28 -2.96
N LYS A 24 -8.04 7.09 -4.13
CA LYS A 24 -7.38 5.83 -4.50
C LYS A 24 -6.26 5.46 -3.52
N LEU A 25 -5.39 6.41 -3.17
CA LEU A 25 -4.34 6.22 -2.17
C LEU A 25 -4.91 5.85 -0.80
N ALA A 26 -5.96 6.52 -0.33
CA ALA A 26 -6.58 6.22 0.96
C ALA A 26 -7.12 4.77 1.01
N VAL A 27 -7.81 4.33 -0.04
CA VAL A 27 -8.34 2.97 -0.14
C VAL A 27 -7.23 1.92 -0.24
N ALA A 28 -6.21 2.17 -1.06
CA ALA A 28 -5.06 1.28 -1.23
C ALA A 28 -4.27 1.11 0.08
N VAL A 29 -3.98 2.21 0.78
CA VAL A 29 -3.27 2.19 2.06
C VAL A 29 -4.05 1.42 3.11
N GLU A 30 -5.37 1.63 3.20
CA GLU A 30 -6.21 0.90 4.16
C GLU A 30 -6.27 -0.60 3.86
N ALA A 31 -6.39 -0.97 2.58
CA ALA A 31 -6.39 -2.38 2.18
C ALA A 31 -5.04 -3.06 2.48
N PHE A 32 -3.92 -2.37 2.24
CA PHE A 32 -2.58 -2.85 2.58
C PHE A 32 -2.40 -3.00 4.09
N LYS A 33 -2.76 -1.96 4.86
CA LYS A 33 -2.65 -1.96 6.33
C LYS A 33 -3.43 -3.10 6.99
N ARG A 34 -4.54 -3.52 6.38
CA ARG A 34 -5.35 -4.67 6.83
C ARG A 34 -4.81 -6.03 6.37
N GLY A 35 -3.74 -6.06 5.59
CA GLY A 35 -3.18 -7.29 5.01
C GLY A 35 -4.07 -7.92 3.93
N VAL A 36 -5.06 -7.18 3.40
CA VAL A 36 -5.99 -7.70 2.37
C VAL A 36 -5.31 -7.79 1.01
N VAL A 37 -4.35 -6.91 0.75
CA VAL A 37 -3.58 -6.85 -0.49
C VAL A 37 -2.09 -6.69 -0.20
N SER A 38 -1.25 -7.17 -1.10
CA SER A 38 0.20 -6.91 -1.06
C SER A 38 0.51 -5.45 -1.37
N VAL A 39 1.73 -4.99 -1.04
CA VAL A 39 2.18 -3.62 -1.36
C VAL A 39 2.12 -3.33 -2.87
N GLY A 40 2.47 -4.29 -3.72
CA GLY A 40 2.36 -4.14 -5.18
C GLY A 40 0.92 -3.99 -5.66
N ARG A 41 0.00 -4.76 -5.08
CA ARG A 41 -1.43 -4.66 -5.42
C ARG A 41 -2.05 -3.36 -4.90
N ALA A 42 -1.59 -2.85 -3.75
CA ALA A 42 -1.97 -1.52 -3.28
C ALA A 42 -1.46 -0.42 -4.22
N ALA A 43 -0.26 -0.55 -4.79
CA ALA A 43 0.28 0.44 -5.74
C ALA A 43 -0.56 0.47 -7.03
N GLU A 44 -0.96 -0.71 -7.52
CA GLU A 44 -1.90 -0.86 -8.63
C GLU A 44 -3.26 -0.22 -8.33
N MET A 45 -3.84 -0.45 -7.14
CA MET A 45 -5.11 0.19 -6.72
C MET A 45 -5.01 1.71 -6.62
N ALA A 46 -3.84 2.21 -6.20
CA ALA A 46 -3.57 3.63 -6.08
C ALA A 46 -3.24 4.31 -7.43
N GLU A 47 -2.98 3.51 -8.47
CA GLU A 47 -2.47 3.97 -9.78
C GLU A 47 -1.18 4.80 -9.65
N VAL A 48 -0.30 4.40 -8.74
CA VAL A 48 1.01 5.04 -8.53
C VAL A 48 2.14 4.02 -8.65
N PRO A 49 3.36 4.46 -9.01
CA PRO A 49 4.54 3.61 -8.91
C PRO A 49 4.71 3.05 -7.49
N ILE A 50 5.20 1.82 -7.36
CA ILE A 50 5.41 1.19 -6.06
C ILE A 50 6.31 2.03 -5.15
N GLN A 51 7.32 2.70 -5.70
CA GLN A 51 8.23 3.59 -4.98
C GLN A 51 7.49 4.77 -4.35
N GLU A 52 6.51 5.32 -5.07
CA GLU A 52 5.67 6.42 -4.58
C GLU A 52 4.77 5.96 -3.44
N LEU A 53 4.16 4.77 -3.56
CA LEU A 53 3.38 4.20 -2.47
C LEU A 53 4.25 3.94 -1.23
N LEU A 54 5.47 3.43 -1.39
CA LEU A 54 6.40 3.22 -0.26
C LEU A 54 6.71 4.52 0.49
N VAL A 55 6.87 5.63 -0.23
CA VAL A 55 7.04 6.96 0.37
C VAL A 55 5.79 7.38 1.14
N GLU A 56 4.60 7.16 0.57
CA GLU A 56 3.32 7.45 1.24
C GLU A 56 3.10 6.61 2.50
N LEU A 57 3.41 5.31 2.46
CA LEU A 57 3.35 4.43 3.63
C LEU A 57 4.29 4.92 4.74
N ARG A 58 5.54 5.26 4.38
CA ARG A 58 6.51 5.83 5.33
C ARG A 58 6.02 7.14 5.96
N ARG A 59 5.48 8.06 5.15
CA ARG A 59 4.90 9.34 5.65
C ARG A 59 3.76 9.12 6.64
N ARG A 60 3.03 8.02 6.48
CA ARG A 60 1.89 7.63 7.36
C ARG A 60 2.32 6.74 8.53
N GLY A 61 3.61 6.43 8.68
CA GLY A 61 4.12 5.55 9.73
C GLY A 61 3.66 4.09 9.58
N ILE A 62 3.40 3.65 8.34
CA ILE A 62 2.97 2.28 8.04
C ILE A 62 4.17 1.50 7.50
N PRO A 63 4.63 0.44 8.19
CA PRO A 63 5.74 -0.38 7.69
C PRO A 63 5.29 -1.14 6.43
N ALA A 64 6.09 -1.03 5.36
CA ALA A 64 5.79 -1.67 4.07
C ALA A 64 6.17 -3.16 4.03
N TYR A 65 7.01 -3.60 4.97
CA TYR A 65 7.51 -4.96 5.08
C TYR A 65 7.38 -5.44 6.53
N PRO A 66 7.11 -6.74 6.75
CA PRO A 66 6.97 -7.29 8.09
C PRO A 66 8.31 -7.46 8.82
N TYR A 67 9.44 -7.31 8.11
CA TYR A 67 10.75 -7.44 8.72
C TYR A 67 11.00 -6.32 9.72
N SER A 68 11.33 -6.70 10.95
CA SER A 68 12.04 -5.78 11.84
C SER A 68 13.38 -5.40 11.20
N ASP A 69 13.95 -4.24 11.57
CA ASP A 69 15.29 -3.86 11.09
C ASP A 69 16.33 -4.96 11.40
N GLU A 70 16.12 -5.73 12.47
CA GLU A 70 16.91 -6.92 12.83
C GLU A 70 16.77 -8.07 11.82
N GLU A 71 15.54 -8.48 11.44
CA GLU A 71 15.34 -9.54 10.45
C GLU A 71 15.88 -9.13 9.06
N ALA A 72 15.75 -7.85 8.70
CA ALA A 72 16.31 -7.32 7.47
C ALA A 72 17.86 -7.34 7.48
N LEU A 73 18.49 -7.03 8.62
CA LEU A 73 19.95 -7.07 8.78
C LEU A 73 20.49 -8.51 8.74
N GLU A 74 19.79 -9.46 9.36
CA GLU A 74 20.13 -10.89 9.29
C GLU A 74 20.04 -11.43 7.86
N GLU A 75 18.97 -11.12 7.13
CA GLU A 75 18.82 -11.56 5.73
C GLU A 75 19.88 -10.93 4.81
N LEU A 76 20.25 -9.67 5.05
CA LEU A 76 21.29 -8.97 4.28
C LEU A 76 22.73 -9.36 4.68
N ARG A 77 22.90 -10.19 5.72
CA ARG A 77 24.21 -10.59 6.28
C ARG A 77 25.07 -9.38 6.69
N LEU A 78 24.44 -8.36 7.26
CA LEU A 78 25.10 -7.13 7.73
C LEU A 78 25.37 -7.12 9.25
N GLY A 79 25.25 -8.29 9.91
CA GLY A 79 25.49 -8.50 11.34
C GLY A 79 26.81 -9.22 11.64
#